data_AF-A0A1Q6HQS4-F1
#
_entry.id   AF-A0A1Q6HQS4-F1
#
_cell.length_a   1.000
_cell.length_b   1.000
_cell.length_c   1.000
_cell.angle_alpha   90.00
_cell.angle_beta   90.00
_cell.angle_gamma   90.00
#
_symmetry.space_group_name_H-M   'P 1'
#
loop_
_entity.id
_entity.type
_entity.pdbx_description
1 polymer ?
#
loop_
_entity_poly.entity_id
_entity_poly.type
_entity_poly.pdbx_seq_one_letter_code
_entity_poly.pdbx_strand_id
1 'polypeptide(L)'
;MKRKIIALLFLLMGCTFLNAAPYSEKIKELLVRLDSLIAQKNTFAMLKEAKIAQLHKLRKDVRTLEERYWLNKNLYDEYCVYNADSAMNYVAGNLDIVYKQNDKYRQMEWKIKKSFLLAATGLLKEAQDELDGVSGGSLPKELLVDYYGQMLYLYSHFNQYTGSEMGTLHEHYAQLERVYKDSLNMVLTPEDPLFLWYKGQVVQGTDSMYVFKERLQKGILNSAFDTRRDAMNAYVLACFYRESDEQENYLTYLIYSAMADVRISNKDIASLEELAGVLFSLGDIDHAYVYMSYCLQNALAYRNRVRVVGISAVQDTIHQIYQERNQRQEARLRMYLVLVSVLSLISLFAFLYIYKQMKRLKQSRQQLNEANNRLNKHVEELSKMHGQVAETNVQLTSLNEQLRDTNNQLRESNYVKEEYIGYVFSICSNYISKLDEYRKNINRKLKANQLEDVKA
;
A
#
# COMPACT_ATOMS: atom_id res chain seq x y z
N MET A 1 9.82 -24.04 -19.36
CA MET A 1 8.91 -23.83 -18.20
C MET A 1 9.48 -22.89 -17.14
N LYS A 2 10.70 -23.08 -16.60
CA LYS A 2 11.30 -22.19 -15.57
C LYS A 2 11.29 -20.70 -15.90
N ARG A 3 11.64 -20.28 -17.14
CA ARG A 3 11.62 -18.86 -17.56
C ARG A 3 10.22 -18.24 -17.59
N LYS A 4 9.18 -19.02 -17.91
CA LYS A 4 7.79 -18.51 -17.94
C LYS A 4 7.22 -18.29 -16.54
N ILE A 5 7.62 -19.12 -15.56
CA ILE A 5 7.22 -18.97 -14.16
C ILE A 5 7.92 -17.77 -13.50
N ILE A 6 9.21 -17.55 -13.80
CA ILE A 6 9.96 -16.39 -13.31
C ILE A 6 9.40 -15.08 -13.91
N ALA A 7 9.03 -15.09 -15.18
CA ALA A 7 8.38 -13.94 -15.83
C ALA A 7 7.00 -13.64 -15.21
N LEU A 8 6.21 -14.67 -14.86
CA LEU A 8 4.92 -14.50 -14.19
C LEU A 8 5.07 -13.93 -12.76
N LEU A 9 6.09 -14.37 -12.02
CA LEU A 9 6.42 -13.84 -10.69
C LEU A 9 6.90 -12.37 -10.74
N PHE A 10 7.69 -12.01 -11.76
CA PHE A 10 8.08 -10.61 -12.00
C PHE A 10 6.88 -9.73 -12.40
N LEU A 11 5.93 -10.27 -13.18
CA LEU A 11 4.70 -9.56 -13.54
C LEU A 11 3.78 -9.33 -12.32
N LEU A 12 3.74 -10.29 -11.38
CA LEU A 12 3.00 -10.20 -10.12
C LEU A 12 3.65 -9.25 -9.10
N MET A 13 4.99 -9.11 -9.11
CA MET A 13 5.72 -8.15 -8.28
C MET A 13 5.73 -6.72 -8.86
N GLY A 14 5.57 -6.57 -10.18
CA GLY A 14 5.66 -5.28 -10.88
C GLY A 14 4.43 -4.36 -10.73
N CYS A 15 3.35 -4.81 -10.10
CA CYS A 15 2.13 -4.01 -9.87
C CYS A 15 2.09 -3.36 -8.48
N THR A 16 3.24 -2.99 -7.90
CA THR A 16 3.26 -1.97 -6.85
C THR A 16 3.04 -0.63 -7.52
N PHE A 17 1.77 -0.23 -7.63
CA PHE A 17 1.40 1.15 -7.96
C PHE A 17 2.09 2.04 -6.92
N LEU A 18 3.17 2.73 -7.31
CA LEU A 18 3.59 3.93 -6.61
C LEU A 18 2.42 4.90 -6.76
N ASN A 19 1.55 4.96 -5.77
CA ASN A 19 0.64 6.08 -5.60
C ASN A 19 1.54 7.27 -5.29
N ALA A 20 1.95 8.00 -6.34
CA ALA A 20 2.53 9.31 -6.17
C ALA A 20 1.54 10.15 -5.34
N ALA A 21 2.04 10.85 -4.33
CA ALA A 21 1.20 11.77 -3.57
C ALA A 21 0.56 12.76 -4.55
N PRO A 22 -0.70 13.17 -4.32
CA PRO A 22 -1.44 13.99 -5.28
C PRO A 22 -0.97 15.46 -5.30
N TYR A 23 0.13 15.76 -4.60
CA TYR A 23 0.76 17.08 -4.47
C TYR A 23 2.28 16.90 -4.27
N SER A 24 3.04 17.99 -4.41
CA SER A 24 4.50 17.98 -4.35
C SER A 24 5.05 17.64 -2.95
N GLU A 25 6.32 17.23 -2.87
CA GLU A 25 6.97 16.91 -1.58
C GLU A 25 6.99 18.12 -0.63
N LYS A 26 7.08 19.35 -1.18
CA LYS A 26 6.96 20.59 -0.40
C LYS A 26 5.63 20.69 0.32
N ILE A 27 4.52 20.40 -0.35
CA ILE A 27 3.18 20.40 0.28
C ILE A 27 3.08 19.32 1.33
N LYS A 28 3.62 18.13 1.05
CA LYS A 28 3.65 17.03 2.02
C LYS A 28 4.41 17.42 3.29
N GLU A 29 5.56 18.08 3.18
CA GLU A 29 6.29 18.61 4.35
C GLU A 29 5.48 19.66 5.12
N LEU A 30 4.76 20.54 4.41
CA LEU A 30 3.90 21.55 5.04
C LEU A 30 2.71 20.91 5.77
N LEU A 31 2.09 19.87 5.20
CA LEU A 31 1.01 19.11 5.84
C LEU A 31 1.51 18.43 7.12
N VAL A 32 2.67 17.78 7.09
CA VAL A 32 3.28 17.18 8.30
C VAL A 32 3.52 18.23 9.40
N ARG A 33 3.92 19.45 9.03
CA ARG A 33 4.06 20.55 10.01
C ARG A 33 2.72 20.99 10.57
N LEU A 34 1.69 21.09 9.74
CA LEU A 34 0.33 21.43 10.16
C LEU A 34 -0.24 20.35 11.10
N ASP A 35 -0.07 19.07 10.77
CA ASP A 35 -0.47 17.93 11.62
C ASP A 35 0.18 18.01 13.00
N SER A 36 1.48 18.30 13.04
CA SER A 36 2.23 18.46 14.30
C SER A 36 1.67 19.62 15.14
N LEU A 37 1.28 20.73 14.52
CA LEU A 37 0.64 21.85 15.23
C LEU A 37 -0.75 21.50 15.74
N ILE A 38 -1.57 20.81 14.94
CA ILE A 38 -2.90 20.35 15.35
C ILE A 38 -2.79 19.34 16.51
N ALA A 39 -1.80 18.44 16.49
CA ALA A 39 -1.52 17.54 17.60
C ALA A 39 -1.16 18.29 18.90
N GLN A 40 -0.51 19.46 18.77
CA GLN A 40 -0.16 20.36 19.88
C GLN A 40 -1.27 21.35 20.28
N LYS A 41 -2.50 21.21 19.75
CA LYS A 41 -3.63 22.12 20.03
C LYS A 41 -3.86 22.41 21.51
N ASN A 42 -3.68 21.42 22.38
CA ASN A 42 -3.88 21.58 23.82
C ASN A 42 -2.80 22.47 24.45
N THR A 43 -1.56 22.40 23.95
CA THR A 43 -0.46 23.27 24.39
C THR A 43 -0.76 24.73 24.03
N PHE A 44 -1.22 25.00 22.80
CA PHE A 44 -1.59 26.36 22.40
C PHE A 44 -2.78 26.90 23.21
N ALA A 45 -3.79 26.06 23.48
CA ALA A 45 -4.89 26.42 24.36
C ALA A 45 -4.40 26.76 25.78
N MET A 46 -3.48 25.98 26.35
CA MET A 46 -2.89 26.27 27.65
C MET A 46 -2.13 27.61 27.68
N LEU A 47 -1.38 27.94 26.62
CA LEU A 47 -0.67 29.22 26.51
C LEU A 47 -1.65 30.39 26.41
N LYS A 48 -2.74 30.23 25.65
CA LYS A 48 -3.84 31.19 25.54
C LYS A 48 -4.49 31.45 26.90
N GLU A 49 -4.86 30.39 27.61
CA GLU A 49 -5.43 30.48 28.96
C GLU A 49 -4.46 31.10 29.97
N ALA A 50 -3.16 30.83 29.86
CA ALA A 50 -2.15 31.46 30.72
C ALA A 50 -2.09 32.99 30.49
N LYS A 51 -2.14 33.45 29.24
CA LYS A 51 -2.20 34.89 28.90
C LYS A 51 -3.47 35.55 29.44
N ILE A 52 -4.61 34.90 29.27
CA ILE A 52 -5.90 35.35 29.81
C ILE A 52 -5.85 35.42 31.35
N ALA A 53 -5.27 34.42 32.01
CA ALA A 53 -5.11 34.40 33.45
C ALA A 53 -4.20 35.53 33.95
N GLN A 54 -3.17 35.92 33.18
CA GLN A 54 -2.36 37.10 33.48
C GLN A 54 -3.17 38.39 33.41
N LEU A 55 -4.01 38.58 32.37
CA LEU A 55 -4.92 39.73 32.28
C LEU A 55 -5.89 39.77 33.47
N HIS A 56 -6.43 38.62 33.87
CA HIS A 56 -7.31 38.54 35.04
C HIS A 56 -6.63 38.95 36.35
N LYS A 57 -5.32 38.72 36.52
CA LYS A 57 -4.59 39.17 37.71
C LYS A 57 -4.57 40.70 37.83
N LEU A 58 -4.49 41.42 36.70
CA LEU A 58 -4.49 42.89 36.65
C LEU A 58 -5.80 43.49 37.19
N ARG A 59 -6.89 42.71 37.27
CA ARG A 59 -8.16 43.16 37.85
C ARG A 59 -8.02 43.64 39.29
N LYS A 60 -7.02 43.13 40.04
CA LYS A 60 -6.73 43.57 41.41
C LYS A 60 -6.24 45.01 41.49
N ASP A 61 -5.72 45.55 40.40
CA ASP A 61 -5.14 46.90 40.33
C ASP A 61 -6.07 47.91 39.67
N VAL A 62 -7.16 47.46 39.07
CA VAL A 62 -8.20 48.34 38.48
C VAL A 62 -8.90 49.14 39.58
N ARG A 63 -8.89 50.46 39.47
CA ARG A 63 -9.53 51.42 40.39
C ARG A 63 -10.56 52.30 39.70
N THR A 64 -10.42 52.53 38.40
CA THR A 64 -11.30 53.43 37.64
C THR A 64 -12.16 52.68 36.61
N LEU A 65 -13.22 53.35 36.12
CA LEU A 65 -14.03 52.85 35.01
C LEU A 65 -13.21 52.77 33.71
N GLU A 66 -12.29 53.71 33.49
CA GLU A 66 -11.43 53.72 32.30
C GLU A 66 -10.43 52.55 32.30
N GLU A 67 -9.79 52.27 33.44
CA GLU A 67 -8.91 51.08 33.56
C GLU A 67 -9.70 49.78 33.36
N ARG A 68 -10.94 49.71 33.88
CA ARG A 68 -11.83 48.57 33.64
C ARG A 68 -12.18 48.43 32.17
N TYR A 69 -12.45 49.54 31.49
CA TYR A 69 -12.76 49.57 30.07
C TYR A 69 -11.63 48.96 29.23
N TRP A 70 -10.39 49.39 29.46
CA TRP A 70 -9.22 48.88 28.74
C TRP A 70 -8.91 47.43 29.08
N LEU A 71 -9.06 47.02 30.36
CA LEU A 71 -8.88 45.62 30.74
C LEU A 71 -9.91 44.71 30.05
N ASN A 72 -11.18 45.12 30.03
CA ASN A 72 -12.24 44.40 29.32
C ASN A 72 -11.98 44.34 27.82
N LYS A 73 -11.45 45.42 27.21
CA LYS A 73 -11.07 45.43 25.78
C LYS A 73 -9.97 44.40 25.49
N ASN A 74 -8.91 44.38 26.31
CA ASN A 74 -7.83 43.40 26.17
C ASN A 74 -8.32 41.95 26.34
N LEU A 75 -9.24 41.72 27.30
CA LEU A 75 -9.85 40.40 27.48
C LEU A 75 -10.75 40.03 26.30
N TYR A 76 -11.54 40.97 25.77
CA TYR A 76 -12.32 40.77 24.55
C TYR A 76 -11.43 40.36 23.38
N ASP A 77 -10.32 41.06 23.15
CA ASP A 77 -9.40 40.78 22.05
C ASP A 77 -8.79 39.37 22.13
N GLU A 78 -8.59 38.84 23.36
CA GLU A 78 -8.18 37.44 23.54
C GLU A 78 -9.29 36.43 23.28
N TYR A 79 -10.52 36.75 23.65
CA TYR A 79 -11.66 35.83 23.60
C TYR A 79 -12.43 35.85 22.28
N CYS A 80 -12.41 36.95 21.51
CA CYS A 80 -13.35 37.21 20.41
C CYS A 80 -13.34 36.18 19.28
N VAL A 81 -12.29 35.36 19.17
CA VAL A 81 -12.20 34.24 18.22
C VAL A 81 -11.92 32.89 18.89
N TYR A 82 -11.83 32.90 20.22
CA TYR A 82 -11.46 31.74 21.03
C TYR A 82 -12.65 31.20 21.83
N ASN A 83 -13.44 32.08 22.44
CA ASN A 83 -14.64 31.74 23.20
C ASN A 83 -15.66 32.90 23.14
N ALA A 84 -16.73 32.70 22.38
CA ALA A 84 -17.75 33.72 22.15
C ALA A 84 -18.52 34.13 23.42
N ASP A 85 -18.84 33.19 24.30
CA ASP A 85 -19.57 33.47 25.55
C ASP A 85 -18.76 34.42 26.45
N SER A 86 -17.48 34.11 26.66
CA SER A 86 -16.57 34.95 27.44
C SER A 86 -16.38 36.31 26.78
N ALA A 87 -16.21 36.37 25.46
CA ALA A 87 -16.11 37.63 24.73
C ALA A 87 -17.37 38.51 24.92
N MET A 88 -18.56 37.90 24.87
CA MET A 88 -19.84 38.60 25.04
C MET A 88 -19.98 39.23 26.43
N ASN A 89 -19.45 38.58 27.48
CA ASN A 89 -19.43 39.15 28.82
C ASN A 89 -18.63 40.47 28.89
N TYR A 90 -17.49 40.55 28.19
CA TYR A 90 -16.69 41.79 28.15
C TYR A 90 -17.31 42.86 27.26
N VAL A 91 -17.99 42.48 26.18
CA VAL A 91 -18.82 43.39 25.39
C VAL A 91 -19.91 44.02 26.26
N ALA A 92 -20.66 43.21 27.00
CA ALA A 92 -21.70 43.70 27.91
C ALA A 92 -21.13 44.61 29.00
N GLY A 93 -20.00 44.22 29.59
CA GLY A 93 -19.31 45.02 30.60
C GLY A 93 -18.85 46.38 30.07
N ASN A 94 -18.33 46.45 28.84
CA ASN A 94 -17.92 47.72 28.26
C ASN A 94 -19.09 48.57 27.77
N LEU A 95 -20.16 47.98 27.24
CA LEU A 95 -21.39 48.69 26.95
C LEU A 95 -21.95 49.39 28.19
N ASP A 96 -22.02 48.70 29.35
CA ASP A 96 -22.45 49.30 30.62
C ASP A 96 -21.60 50.52 31.00
N ILE A 97 -20.27 50.43 30.84
CA ILE A 97 -19.35 51.54 31.15
C ILE A 97 -19.62 52.74 30.22
N VAL A 98 -19.67 52.52 28.91
CA VAL A 98 -19.80 53.62 27.93
C VAL A 98 -21.20 54.25 27.92
N TYR A 99 -22.22 53.50 28.34
CA TYR A 99 -23.55 54.07 28.60
C TYR A 99 -23.54 54.99 29.83
N LYS A 100 -22.90 54.58 30.93
CA LYS A 100 -22.74 55.43 32.13
C LYS A 100 -21.93 56.69 31.88
N GLN A 101 -20.94 56.61 31.00
CA GLN A 101 -20.12 57.76 30.58
C GLN A 101 -20.82 58.61 29.50
N ASN A 102 -21.94 58.15 28.93
CA ASN A 102 -22.60 58.73 27.77
C ASN A 102 -21.67 58.94 26.55
N ASP A 103 -20.66 58.08 26.40
CA ASP A 103 -19.72 58.12 25.28
C ASP A 103 -20.37 57.47 24.05
N LYS A 104 -20.92 58.31 23.15
CA LYS A 104 -21.60 57.84 21.94
C LYS A 104 -20.67 57.13 20.96
N TYR A 105 -19.41 57.56 20.86
CA TYR A 105 -18.43 56.95 19.97
C TYR A 105 -18.19 55.49 20.40
N ARG A 106 -17.84 55.28 21.67
CA ARG A 106 -17.56 53.94 22.18
C ARG A 106 -18.82 53.07 22.27
N GLN A 107 -20.00 53.66 22.48
CA GLN A 107 -21.27 52.94 22.33
C GLN A 107 -21.37 52.30 20.94
N MET A 108 -21.14 53.06 19.86
CA MET A 108 -21.17 52.53 18.49
C MET A 108 -20.08 51.48 18.26
N GLU A 109 -18.83 51.72 18.70
CA GLU A 109 -17.72 50.75 18.60
C GLU A 109 -18.12 49.39 19.21
N TRP A 110 -18.69 49.39 20.41
CA TRP A 110 -19.06 48.15 21.10
C TRP A 110 -20.32 47.49 20.54
N LYS A 111 -21.27 48.24 19.97
CA LYS A 111 -22.40 47.66 19.22
C LYS A 111 -21.93 46.91 17.97
N ILE A 112 -20.94 47.44 17.25
CA ILE A 112 -20.31 46.76 16.10
C ILE A 112 -19.65 45.45 16.53
N LYS A 113 -18.87 45.47 17.62
CA LYS A 113 -18.24 44.26 18.18
C LYS A 113 -19.26 43.23 18.69
N LYS A 114 -20.37 43.68 19.28
CA LYS A 114 -21.47 42.81 19.70
C LYS A 114 -22.12 42.13 18.51
N SER A 115 -22.44 42.89 17.46
CA SER A 115 -22.99 42.38 16.20
C SER A 115 -22.07 41.29 15.61
N PHE A 116 -20.75 41.50 15.63
CA PHE A 116 -19.78 40.51 15.16
C PHE A 116 -19.91 39.17 15.91
N LEU A 117 -19.92 39.18 17.25
CA LEU A 117 -20.05 37.94 18.03
C LEU A 117 -21.39 37.25 17.83
N LEU A 118 -22.48 38.01 17.70
CA LEU A 118 -23.80 37.47 17.39
C LEU A 118 -23.78 36.79 16.02
N ALA A 119 -23.22 37.43 14.99
CA ALA A 119 -23.09 36.87 13.66
C ALA A 119 -22.22 35.60 13.64
N ALA A 120 -21.05 35.67 14.28
CA ALA A 120 -20.09 34.56 14.35
C ALA A 120 -20.61 33.33 15.12
N THR A 121 -21.64 33.51 15.97
CA THR A 121 -22.33 32.40 16.65
C THR A 121 -23.63 31.99 15.94
N GLY A 122 -23.98 32.63 14.83
CA GLY A 122 -25.15 32.36 14.01
C GLY A 122 -26.46 32.99 14.49
N LEU A 123 -26.41 33.94 15.41
CA LEU A 123 -27.54 34.79 15.79
C LEU A 123 -27.64 35.97 14.82
N LEU A 124 -27.89 35.65 13.53
CA LEU A 124 -27.76 36.60 12.43
C LEU A 124 -28.78 37.73 12.49
N LYS A 125 -30.02 37.43 12.91
CA LYS A 125 -31.06 38.45 13.04
C LYS A 125 -30.75 39.41 14.18
N GLU A 126 -30.37 38.88 15.33
CA GLU A 126 -29.97 39.67 16.49
C GLU A 126 -28.72 40.53 16.19
N ALA A 127 -27.79 40.00 15.39
CA ALA A 127 -26.63 40.76 14.93
C ALA A 127 -27.02 41.96 14.06
N GLN A 128 -28.01 41.78 13.19
CA GLN A 128 -28.57 42.85 12.36
C GLN A 128 -29.28 43.89 13.24
N ASP A 129 -30.18 43.45 14.13
CA ASP A 129 -30.97 44.32 15.01
C ASP A 129 -30.09 45.14 15.96
N GLU A 130 -28.96 44.58 16.41
CA GLU A 130 -28.00 45.33 17.21
C GLU A 130 -27.46 46.56 16.48
N LEU A 131 -27.37 46.52 15.15
CA LEU A 131 -26.91 47.64 14.33
C LEU A 131 -28.03 48.58 13.89
N ASP A 132 -29.29 48.32 14.28
CA ASP A 132 -30.37 49.26 14.03
C ASP A 132 -30.06 50.62 14.67
N GLY A 133 -30.24 51.68 13.87
CA GLY A 133 -29.91 53.05 14.25
C GLY A 133 -28.41 53.40 14.17
N VAL A 134 -27.53 52.45 13.86
CA VAL A 134 -26.11 52.69 13.55
C VAL A 134 -25.96 52.68 12.03
N SER A 135 -26.04 53.84 11.39
CA SER A 135 -25.95 53.95 9.91
C SER A 135 -24.70 54.69 9.47
N GLY A 136 -24.15 54.31 8.31
CA GLY A 136 -22.90 54.84 7.76
C GLY A 136 -22.85 56.37 7.62
N GLY A 137 -24.00 57.03 7.40
CA GLY A 137 -24.07 58.50 7.33
C GLY A 137 -23.95 59.22 8.68
N SER A 138 -24.16 58.50 9.79
CA SER A 138 -24.11 59.02 11.16
C SER A 138 -22.89 58.58 11.96
N LEU A 139 -22.09 57.68 11.38
CA LEU A 139 -20.90 57.09 12.01
C LEU A 139 -19.69 58.02 11.89
N PRO A 140 -18.89 58.18 12.96
CA PRO A 140 -17.55 58.75 12.89
C PRO A 140 -16.69 58.02 11.86
N LYS A 141 -15.82 58.75 11.16
CA LYS A 141 -15.02 58.21 10.05
C LYS A 141 -14.16 57.02 10.48
N GLU A 142 -13.69 57.06 11.72
CA GLU A 142 -12.83 56.05 12.34
C GLU A 142 -13.54 54.70 12.53
N LEU A 143 -14.88 54.67 12.54
CA LEU A 143 -15.67 53.44 12.70
C LEU A 143 -16.23 52.89 11.38
N LEU A 144 -16.06 53.61 10.26
CA LEU A 144 -16.66 53.21 8.98
C LEU A 144 -16.10 51.88 8.47
N VAL A 145 -14.79 51.66 8.61
CA VAL A 145 -14.16 50.40 8.20
C VAL A 145 -14.68 49.23 9.02
N ASP A 146 -14.73 49.37 10.36
CA ASP A 146 -15.26 48.35 11.26
C ASP A 146 -16.74 48.06 10.98
N TYR A 147 -17.56 49.09 10.77
CA TYR A 147 -18.97 48.94 10.46
C TYR A 147 -19.20 48.23 9.13
N TYR A 148 -18.62 48.70 8.03
CA TYR A 148 -18.83 48.06 6.73
C TYR A 148 -18.18 46.68 6.65
N GLY A 149 -17.05 46.47 7.32
CA GLY A 149 -16.46 45.14 7.49
C GLY A 149 -17.40 44.18 8.22
N GLN A 150 -18.07 44.63 9.29
CA GLN A 150 -19.06 43.84 10.00
C GLN A 150 -20.31 43.57 9.15
N MET A 151 -20.81 44.54 8.40
CA MET A 151 -21.96 44.32 7.51
C MET A 151 -21.63 43.34 6.39
N LEU A 152 -20.41 43.44 5.82
CA LEU A 152 -19.90 42.46 4.86
C LEU A 152 -19.87 41.05 5.47
N TYR A 153 -19.34 40.90 6.68
CA TYR A 153 -19.30 39.62 7.41
C TYR A 153 -20.70 39.07 7.72
N LEU A 154 -21.62 39.93 8.16
CA LEU A 154 -22.99 39.54 8.49
C LEU A 154 -23.74 39.02 7.26
N TYR A 155 -23.70 39.74 6.14
CA TYR A 155 -24.42 39.33 4.94
C TYR A 155 -23.77 38.15 4.23
N SER A 156 -22.45 37.96 4.33
CA SER A 156 -21.83 36.71 3.87
C SER A 156 -22.31 35.50 4.69
N HIS A 157 -22.54 35.66 5.99
CA HIS A 157 -23.10 34.59 6.84
C HIS A 157 -24.58 34.33 6.57
N PHE A 158 -25.39 35.36 6.32
CA PHE A 158 -26.75 35.17 5.83
C PHE A 158 -26.78 34.42 4.50
N ASN A 159 -25.89 34.78 3.59
CA ASN A 159 -25.75 34.16 2.28
C ASN A 159 -25.37 32.67 2.40
N GLN A 160 -24.37 32.37 3.24
CA GLN A 160 -23.94 30.99 3.54
C GLN A 160 -25.03 30.16 4.20
N TYR A 161 -25.71 30.69 5.22
CA TYR A 161 -26.76 29.98 5.95
C TYR A 161 -27.97 29.67 5.07
N THR A 162 -28.34 30.61 4.20
CA THR A 162 -29.51 30.48 3.30
C THR A 162 -29.31 29.38 2.26
N GLY A 163 -28.06 29.21 1.77
CA GLY A 163 -27.73 28.23 0.74
C GLY A 163 -28.28 28.57 -0.65
N SER A 164 -27.71 27.97 -1.69
CA SER A 164 -28.08 28.25 -3.08
C SER A 164 -29.50 27.79 -3.45
N GLU A 165 -30.06 26.82 -2.72
CA GLU A 165 -31.39 26.25 -2.97
C GLU A 165 -32.53 27.27 -2.77
N MET A 166 -32.29 28.32 -1.99
CA MET A 166 -33.29 29.36 -1.66
C MET A 166 -33.35 30.50 -2.68
N GLY A 167 -32.67 30.36 -3.83
CA GLY A 167 -32.83 31.20 -5.03
C GLY A 167 -32.83 32.71 -4.77
N THR A 168 -34.01 33.32 -4.72
CA THR A 168 -34.18 34.78 -4.56
C THR A 168 -33.61 35.33 -3.26
N LEU A 169 -33.70 34.57 -2.16
CA LEU A 169 -33.20 35.01 -0.87
C LEU A 169 -31.66 34.97 -0.81
N HIS A 170 -31.06 33.95 -1.42
CA HIS A 170 -29.62 33.84 -1.59
C HIS A 170 -29.06 35.03 -2.38
N GLU A 171 -29.68 35.34 -3.53
CA GLU A 171 -29.26 36.47 -4.36
C GLU A 171 -29.44 37.82 -3.65
N HIS A 172 -30.49 37.98 -2.85
CA HIS A 172 -30.70 39.19 -2.05
C HIS A 172 -29.54 39.44 -1.08
N TYR A 173 -29.12 38.44 -0.32
CA TYR A 173 -28.00 38.58 0.62
C TYR A 173 -26.66 38.74 -0.10
N ALA A 174 -26.43 38.05 -1.22
CA ALA A 174 -25.26 38.26 -2.06
C ALA A 174 -25.20 39.69 -2.62
N GLN A 175 -26.34 40.30 -2.96
CA GLN A 175 -26.39 41.71 -3.38
C GLN A 175 -26.01 42.66 -2.24
N LEU A 176 -26.52 42.44 -1.03
CA LEU A 176 -26.17 43.25 0.14
C LEU A 176 -24.67 43.13 0.47
N GLU A 177 -24.12 41.92 0.42
CA GLU A 177 -22.69 41.67 0.56
C GLU A 177 -21.86 42.53 -0.42
N ARG A 178 -22.25 42.56 -1.71
CA ARG A 178 -21.61 43.41 -2.73
C ARG A 178 -21.72 44.91 -2.42
N VAL A 179 -22.89 45.40 -2.01
CA VAL A 179 -23.10 46.82 -1.66
C VAL A 179 -22.20 47.25 -0.50
N TYR A 180 -22.08 46.42 0.53
CA TYR A 180 -21.21 46.72 1.68
C TYR A 180 -19.73 46.57 1.35
N LYS A 181 -19.37 45.66 0.44
CA LYS A 181 -18.01 45.56 -0.12
C LYS A 181 -17.61 46.85 -0.85
N ASP A 182 -18.49 47.42 -1.66
CA ASP A 182 -18.25 48.69 -2.35
C ASP A 182 -18.12 49.85 -1.36
N SER A 183 -19.02 49.92 -0.38
CA SER A 183 -19.02 50.95 0.68
C SER A 183 -17.72 50.90 1.50
N LEU A 184 -17.26 49.69 1.84
CA LEU A 184 -16.00 49.46 2.53
C LEU A 184 -14.82 49.95 1.68
N ASN A 185 -14.79 49.64 0.38
CA ASN A 185 -13.70 50.07 -0.51
C ASN A 185 -13.61 51.60 -0.63
N MET A 186 -14.72 52.34 -0.51
CA MET A 186 -14.73 53.80 -0.56
C MET A 186 -14.08 54.46 0.66
N VAL A 187 -14.09 53.80 1.81
CA VAL A 187 -13.58 54.36 3.08
C VAL A 187 -12.24 53.76 3.52
N LEU A 188 -11.80 52.68 2.87
CA LEU A 188 -10.61 51.94 3.24
C LEU A 188 -9.32 52.71 2.91
N THR A 189 -8.44 52.89 3.90
CA THR A 189 -7.14 53.56 3.71
C THR A 189 -5.96 52.62 3.96
N PRO A 190 -4.77 52.86 3.34
CA PRO A 190 -3.59 52.01 3.50
C PRO A 190 -3.06 51.86 4.94
N GLU A 191 -3.43 52.77 5.82
CA GLU A 191 -3.02 52.79 7.24
C GLU A 191 -3.87 51.83 8.09
N ASP A 192 -5.01 51.36 7.57
CA ASP A 192 -5.88 50.44 8.29
C ASP A 192 -5.17 49.09 8.56
N PRO A 193 -5.20 48.57 9.80
CA PRO A 193 -4.53 47.31 10.14
C PRO A 193 -5.00 46.10 9.33
N LEU A 194 -6.25 46.13 8.83
CA LEU A 194 -6.88 45.11 8.00
C LEU A 194 -6.95 45.51 6.52
N PHE A 195 -6.21 46.55 6.09
CA PHE A 195 -6.17 47.00 4.71
C PHE A 195 -5.92 45.85 3.72
N LEU A 196 -4.92 45.01 3.98
CA LEU A 196 -4.56 43.91 3.09
C LEU A 196 -5.69 42.88 2.95
N TRP A 197 -6.38 42.61 4.05
CA TRP A 197 -7.53 41.71 4.09
C TRP A 197 -8.70 42.24 3.26
N TYR A 198 -9.15 43.47 3.55
CA TYR A 198 -10.32 44.04 2.90
C TYR A 198 -10.05 44.40 1.45
N LYS A 199 -8.91 45.04 1.16
CA LYS A 199 -8.54 45.37 -0.22
C LYS A 199 -8.35 44.12 -1.05
N GLY A 200 -7.82 43.05 -0.44
CA GLY A 200 -7.69 41.74 -1.06
C GLY A 200 -9.01 41.20 -1.58
N GLN A 201 -10.04 41.18 -0.74
CA GLN A 201 -11.39 40.79 -1.14
C GLN A 201 -11.96 41.69 -2.24
N VAL A 202 -11.72 43.00 -2.17
CA VAL A 202 -12.20 43.97 -3.16
C VAL A 202 -11.64 43.69 -4.55
N VAL A 203 -10.33 43.49 -4.67
CA VAL A 203 -9.66 43.34 -5.97
C VAL A 203 -9.73 41.93 -6.53
N GLN A 204 -10.15 40.96 -5.72
CA GLN A 204 -10.34 39.56 -6.14
C GLN A 204 -11.27 39.48 -7.35
N GLY A 205 -10.88 38.72 -8.37
CA GLY A 205 -11.59 38.62 -9.65
C GLY A 205 -11.49 39.85 -10.57
N THR A 206 -10.65 40.84 -10.26
CA THR A 206 -10.42 42.04 -11.09
C THR A 206 -8.99 42.09 -11.63
N ASP A 207 -8.76 42.85 -12.70
CA ASP A 207 -7.40 43.06 -13.25
C ASP A 207 -6.40 43.64 -12.23
N SER A 208 -6.90 44.39 -11.23
CA SER A 208 -6.08 44.96 -10.16
C SER A 208 -5.55 43.90 -9.18
N MET A 209 -6.06 42.66 -9.23
CA MET A 209 -5.62 41.55 -8.39
C MET A 209 -4.12 41.28 -8.55
N TYR A 210 -3.61 41.25 -9.78
CA TYR A 210 -2.21 40.87 -10.04
C TYR A 210 -1.22 41.85 -9.42
N VAL A 211 -1.48 43.16 -9.55
CA VAL A 211 -0.66 44.21 -8.93
C VAL A 211 -0.75 44.13 -7.41
N PHE A 212 -1.94 43.87 -6.87
CA PHE A 212 -2.14 43.78 -5.44
C PHE A 212 -1.51 42.50 -4.84
N LYS A 213 -1.50 41.39 -5.57
CA LYS A 213 -0.86 40.12 -5.19
C LYS A 213 0.62 40.33 -4.87
N GLU A 214 1.35 41.08 -5.69
CA GLU A 214 2.77 41.40 -5.39
C GLU A 214 2.93 42.22 -4.11
N ARG A 215 2.06 43.21 -3.88
CA ARG A 215 2.07 44.01 -2.65
C ARG A 215 1.79 43.14 -1.43
N LEU A 216 0.81 42.25 -1.53
CA LEU A 216 0.44 41.31 -0.47
C LEU A 216 1.59 40.35 -0.14
N GLN A 217 2.21 39.75 -1.16
CA GLN A 217 3.39 38.88 -1.01
C GLN A 217 4.54 39.58 -0.27
N LYS A 218 4.87 40.82 -0.68
CA LYS A 218 5.89 41.63 0.01
C LYS A 218 5.52 41.92 1.46
N GLY A 219 4.23 42.19 1.71
CA GLY A 219 3.71 42.46 3.06
C GLY A 219 3.81 41.27 4.03
N ILE A 220 3.81 40.04 3.53
CA ILE A 220 3.86 38.82 4.35
C ILE A 220 5.22 38.09 4.32
N LEU A 221 6.21 38.57 3.56
CA LEU A 221 7.48 37.89 3.33
C LEU A 221 8.25 37.56 4.62
N ASN A 222 8.12 38.41 5.65
CA ASN A 222 8.75 38.24 6.96
C ASN A 222 7.73 37.90 8.07
N SER A 223 6.52 37.45 7.69
CA SER A 223 5.50 37.06 8.67
C SER A 223 5.93 35.80 9.42
N ALA A 224 5.75 35.79 10.74
CA ALA A 224 5.92 34.59 11.55
C ALA A 224 4.74 33.61 11.41
N PHE A 225 3.63 34.04 10.78
CA PHE A 225 2.37 33.31 10.67
C PHE A 225 1.86 32.84 12.04
N ASP A 226 1.74 33.78 12.98
CA ASP A 226 1.34 33.52 14.37
C ASP A 226 0.35 34.55 14.91
N THR A 227 -0.20 35.41 14.04
CA THR A 227 -1.28 36.34 14.38
C THR A 227 -2.52 36.09 13.53
N ARG A 228 -3.68 36.57 14.00
CA ARG A 228 -4.93 36.52 13.24
C ARG A 228 -4.81 37.24 11.89
N ARG A 229 -4.08 38.36 11.85
CA ARG A 229 -3.85 39.12 10.62
C ARG A 229 -3.02 38.31 9.61
N ASP A 230 -2.03 37.55 10.09
CA ASP A 230 -1.25 36.69 9.20
C ASP A 230 -2.12 35.58 8.59
N ALA A 231 -2.99 34.96 9.39
CA ALA A 231 -3.94 33.97 8.90
C ALA A 231 -4.84 34.54 7.79
N MET A 232 -5.38 35.73 8.01
CA MET A 232 -6.24 36.44 7.05
C MET A 232 -5.50 36.81 5.77
N ASN A 233 -4.29 37.36 5.88
CA ASN A 233 -3.49 37.77 4.72
C ASN A 233 -3.01 36.56 3.89
N ALA A 234 -2.60 35.47 4.55
CA ALA A 234 -2.25 34.22 3.88
C ALA A 234 -3.46 33.64 3.14
N TYR A 235 -4.65 33.69 3.73
CA TYR A 235 -5.87 33.21 3.10
C TYR A 235 -6.21 33.99 1.82
N VAL A 236 -6.16 35.33 1.85
CA VAL A 236 -6.37 36.16 0.65
C VAL A 236 -5.39 35.77 -0.46
N LEU A 237 -4.11 35.56 -0.10
CA LEU A 237 -3.12 35.18 -1.08
C LEU A 237 -3.39 33.79 -1.66
N ALA A 238 -3.86 32.85 -0.85
CA ALA A 238 -4.34 31.55 -1.31
C ALA A 238 -5.47 31.72 -2.34
N CYS A 239 -6.47 32.57 -2.07
CA CYS A 239 -7.56 32.85 -3.02
C CYS A 239 -7.04 33.41 -4.36
N PHE A 240 -6.06 34.30 -4.34
CA PHE A 240 -5.46 34.81 -5.58
C PHE A 240 -4.71 33.73 -6.38
N TYR A 241 -4.03 32.82 -5.69
CA TYR A 241 -3.38 31.68 -6.35
C TYR A 241 -4.39 30.67 -6.90
N ARG A 242 -5.54 30.48 -6.23
CA ARG A 242 -6.66 29.69 -6.76
C ARG A 242 -7.18 30.28 -8.07
N GLU A 243 -7.35 31.60 -8.14
CA GLU A 243 -7.79 32.29 -9.37
C GLU A 243 -6.73 32.33 -10.47
N SER A 244 -5.45 32.21 -10.11
CA SER A 244 -4.33 32.12 -11.06
C SER A 244 -4.03 30.67 -11.50
N ASP A 245 -4.82 29.68 -11.07
CA ASP A 245 -4.60 28.24 -11.31
C ASP A 245 -3.22 27.72 -10.83
N GLU A 246 -2.66 28.34 -9.79
CA GLU A 246 -1.37 27.99 -9.19
C GLU A 246 -1.55 27.07 -7.97
N GLN A 247 -1.91 25.80 -8.22
CA GLN A 247 -2.29 24.82 -7.19
C GLN A 247 -1.29 24.71 -6.01
N GLU A 248 0.02 24.63 -6.26
CA GLU A 248 1.00 24.47 -5.19
C GLU A 248 1.03 25.70 -4.26
N ASN A 249 0.98 26.91 -4.82
CA ASN A 249 0.97 28.13 -4.01
C ASN A 249 -0.36 28.30 -3.28
N TYR A 250 -1.48 27.95 -3.93
CA TYR A 250 -2.79 27.91 -3.28
C TYR A 250 -2.77 27.02 -2.02
N LEU A 251 -2.30 25.77 -2.13
CA LEU A 251 -2.15 24.87 -0.99
C LEU A 251 -1.17 25.40 0.05
N THR A 252 -0.03 25.95 -0.38
CA THR A 252 1.00 26.51 0.52
C THR A 252 0.39 27.58 1.45
N TYR A 253 -0.37 28.53 0.89
CA TYR A 253 -0.91 29.64 1.66
C TYR A 253 -2.19 29.29 2.43
N LEU A 254 -2.98 28.30 1.98
CA LEU A 254 -4.01 27.69 2.82
C LEU A 254 -3.39 27.05 4.08
N ILE A 255 -2.30 26.30 3.92
CA ILE A 255 -1.61 25.67 5.05
C ILE A 255 -1.05 26.74 6.00
N TYR A 256 -0.37 27.77 5.50
CA TYR A 256 0.13 28.85 6.37
C TYR A 256 -0.98 29.59 7.13
N SER A 257 -2.12 29.86 6.46
CA SER A 257 -3.28 30.43 7.12
C SER A 257 -3.79 29.54 8.26
N ALA A 258 -3.97 28.25 7.99
CA ALA A 258 -4.41 27.27 8.98
C ALA A 258 -3.43 27.12 10.15
N MET A 259 -2.12 27.11 9.87
CA MET A 259 -1.07 27.04 10.91
C MET A 259 -1.13 28.24 11.86
N ALA A 260 -1.32 29.45 11.32
CA ALA A 260 -1.46 30.66 12.13
C ALA A 260 -2.70 30.60 13.03
N ASP A 261 -3.84 30.17 12.49
CA ASP A 261 -5.08 30.00 13.25
C ASP A 261 -4.96 28.96 14.37
N VAL A 262 -4.31 27.83 14.11
CA VAL A 262 -4.04 26.79 15.13
C VAL A 262 -3.17 27.36 16.27
N ARG A 263 -2.11 28.11 15.94
CA ARG A 263 -1.19 28.69 16.95
C ARG A 263 -1.88 29.67 17.89
N ILE A 264 -2.76 30.52 17.35
CA ILE A 264 -3.51 31.50 18.17
C ILE A 264 -4.76 30.90 18.83
N SER A 265 -5.01 29.61 18.62
CA SER A 265 -6.22 28.91 19.05
C SER A 265 -7.51 29.54 18.50
N ASN A 266 -7.48 30.10 17.29
CA ASN A 266 -8.68 30.57 16.62
C ASN A 266 -9.64 29.39 16.38
N LYS A 267 -10.91 29.55 16.74
CA LYS A 267 -11.94 28.53 16.55
C LYS A 267 -12.72 28.69 15.25
N ASP A 268 -12.59 29.83 14.59
CA ASP A 268 -13.19 30.16 13.30
C ASP A 268 -12.12 30.08 12.20
N ILE A 269 -11.78 28.85 11.77
CA ILE A 269 -10.69 28.53 10.83
C ILE A 269 -11.24 28.22 9.43
N ALA A 270 -11.45 29.22 8.58
CA ALA A 270 -11.99 29.00 7.22
C ALA A 270 -11.02 28.26 6.29
N SER A 271 -9.73 28.61 6.35
CA SER A 271 -8.67 28.08 5.49
C SER A 271 -8.47 26.57 5.61
N LEU A 272 -8.59 26.03 6.83
CA LEU A 272 -8.44 24.59 7.07
C LEU A 272 -9.64 23.78 6.58
N GLU A 273 -10.86 24.34 6.64
CA GLU A 273 -12.05 23.74 6.04
C GLU A 273 -11.90 23.65 4.51
N GLU A 274 -11.48 24.74 3.87
CA GLU A 274 -11.21 24.76 2.43
C GLU A 274 -10.08 23.79 2.04
N LEU A 275 -8.99 23.77 2.81
CA LEU A 275 -7.90 22.81 2.61
C LEU A 275 -8.38 21.36 2.70
N ALA A 276 -9.23 21.03 3.68
CA ALA A 276 -9.81 19.70 3.82
C ALA A 276 -10.64 19.30 2.59
N GLY A 277 -11.45 20.23 2.06
CA GLY A 277 -12.20 20.02 0.82
C GLY A 277 -11.30 19.80 -0.40
N VAL A 278 -10.22 20.57 -0.52
CA VAL A 278 -9.25 20.40 -1.63
C VAL A 278 -8.52 19.06 -1.51
N LEU A 279 -8.02 18.70 -0.33
CA LEU A 279 -7.33 17.42 -0.12
C LEU A 279 -8.24 16.23 -0.39
N PHE A 280 -9.52 16.35 -0.03
CA PHE A 280 -10.53 15.36 -0.38
C PHE A 280 -10.68 15.20 -1.89
N SER A 281 -10.77 16.31 -2.65
CA SER A 281 -10.85 16.27 -4.11
C SER A 281 -9.59 15.69 -4.77
N LEU A 282 -8.43 15.84 -4.13
CA LEU A 282 -7.15 15.27 -4.53
C LEU A 282 -7.00 13.78 -4.14
N GLY A 283 -7.96 13.20 -3.43
CA GLY A 283 -7.94 11.80 -2.99
C GLY A 283 -7.19 11.55 -1.68
N ASP A 284 -6.71 12.60 -1.02
CA ASP A 284 -6.11 12.53 0.31
C ASP A 284 -7.19 12.59 1.40
N ILE A 285 -7.91 11.46 1.50
CA ILE A 285 -9.07 11.31 2.37
C ILE A 285 -8.68 11.34 3.86
N ASP A 286 -7.44 10.95 4.21
CA ASP A 286 -6.97 10.91 5.60
C ASP A 286 -6.85 12.31 6.19
N HIS A 287 -6.11 13.21 5.53
CA HIS A 287 -6.01 14.60 5.99
C HIS A 287 -7.36 15.31 5.89
N ALA A 288 -8.13 15.10 4.82
CA ALA A 288 -9.47 15.67 4.69
C ALA A 288 -10.36 15.34 5.89
N TYR A 289 -10.39 14.07 6.30
CA TYR A 289 -11.16 13.63 7.46
C TYR A 289 -10.65 14.23 8.77
N VAL A 290 -9.34 14.23 9.01
CA VAL A 290 -8.75 14.77 10.25
C VAL A 290 -8.99 16.28 10.36
N TYR A 291 -8.75 17.03 9.29
CA TYR A 291 -8.90 18.48 9.26
C TYR A 291 -10.37 18.90 9.37
N MET A 292 -11.27 18.24 8.65
CA MET A 292 -12.70 18.53 8.75
C MET A 292 -13.26 18.21 10.15
N SER A 293 -12.82 17.09 10.74
CA SER A 293 -13.18 16.75 12.13
C SER A 293 -12.69 17.79 13.13
N TYR A 294 -11.47 18.32 12.93
CA TYR A 294 -10.94 19.39 13.77
C TYR A 294 -11.72 20.70 13.60
N CYS A 295 -12.07 21.09 12.37
CA CYS A 295 -12.93 22.25 12.09
C CYS A 295 -14.28 22.12 12.79
N LEU A 296 -14.94 20.95 12.70
CA LEU A 296 -16.21 20.68 13.36
C LEU A 296 -16.12 20.83 14.89
N GLN A 297 -15.09 20.26 15.51
CA GLN A 297 -14.88 20.38 16.96
C GLN A 297 -14.72 21.84 17.39
N ASN A 298 -13.98 22.65 16.64
CA ASN A 298 -13.79 24.07 16.95
C ASN A 298 -15.06 24.89 16.72
N ALA A 299 -15.79 24.64 15.63
CA ALA A 299 -17.06 25.31 15.35
C ALA A 299 -18.11 25.00 16.45
N LEU A 300 -18.17 23.76 16.94
CA LEU A 300 -19.01 23.38 18.08
C LEU A 300 -18.57 24.07 19.38
N ALA A 301 -17.28 24.09 19.68
CA ALA A 301 -16.74 24.72 20.88
C ALA A 301 -16.99 26.24 20.91
N TYR A 302 -16.89 26.91 19.76
CA TYR A 302 -17.17 28.34 19.62
C TYR A 302 -18.67 28.64 19.43
N ARG A 303 -19.48 27.61 19.19
CA ARG A 303 -20.91 27.71 18.86
C ARG A 303 -21.20 28.48 17.57
N ASN A 304 -20.35 28.32 16.55
CA ASN A 304 -20.61 28.85 15.22
C ASN A 304 -21.67 28.00 14.51
N ARG A 305 -22.95 28.31 14.72
CA ARG A 305 -24.07 27.53 14.19
C ARG A 305 -24.12 27.53 12.66
N VAL A 306 -23.74 28.63 12.02
CA VAL A 306 -23.72 28.74 10.55
C VAL A 306 -22.73 27.72 9.97
N ARG A 307 -21.50 27.70 10.50
CA ARG A 307 -20.46 26.78 10.01
C ARG A 307 -20.72 25.32 10.37
N VAL A 308 -21.30 25.04 11.53
CA VAL A 308 -21.63 23.65 11.92
C VAL A 308 -22.53 22.98 10.89
N VAL A 309 -23.51 23.70 10.32
CA VAL A 309 -24.41 23.15 9.28
C VAL A 309 -23.61 22.74 8.04
N GLY A 310 -22.79 23.64 7.49
CA GLY A 310 -21.98 23.37 6.30
C GLY A 310 -20.94 22.26 6.52
N ILE A 311 -20.17 22.37 7.60
CA ILE A 311 -19.11 21.41 7.95
C ILE A 311 -19.69 20.00 8.16
N SER A 312 -20.83 19.87 8.84
CA SER A 312 -21.41 18.56 9.14
C SER A 312 -21.82 17.80 7.88
N ALA A 313 -22.42 18.48 6.90
CA ALA A 313 -22.81 17.87 5.64
C ALA A 313 -21.61 17.31 4.86
N VAL A 314 -20.50 18.06 4.83
CA VAL A 314 -19.26 17.61 4.18
C VAL A 314 -18.59 16.49 5.00
N GLN A 315 -18.57 16.62 6.32
CA GLN A 315 -18.00 15.63 7.24
C GLN A 315 -18.68 14.25 7.10
N ASP A 316 -20.00 14.19 7.01
CA ASP A 316 -20.74 12.94 6.83
C ASP A 316 -20.33 12.24 5.53
N THR A 317 -20.19 13.01 4.45
CA THR A 317 -19.74 12.51 3.14
C THR A 317 -18.32 11.95 3.22
N ILE A 318 -17.38 12.71 3.80
CA ILE A 318 -15.99 12.27 3.97
C ILE A 318 -15.94 11.02 4.86
N HIS A 319 -16.72 10.98 5.94
CA HIS A 319 -16.74 9.87 6.87
C HIS A 319 -17.23 8.57 6.21
N GLN A 320 -18.31 8.64 5.42
CA GLN A 320 -18.80 7.47 4.67
C GLN A 320 -17.73 6.93 3.71
N ILE A 321 -17.10 7.80 2.92
CA ILE A 321 -16.06 7.40 1.96
C ILE A 321 -14.82 6.84 2.67
N TYR A 322 -14.43 7.44 3.79
CA TYR A 322 -13.35 6.94 4.63
C TYR A 322 -13.66 5.52 5.14
N GLN A 323 -14.87 5.29 5.68
CA GLN A 323 -15.30 3.97 6.16
C GLN A 323 -15.35 2.93 5.05
N GLU A 324 -15.95 3.25 3.90
CA GLU A 324 -16.00 2.34 2.75
C GLU A 324 -14.60 1.96 2.26
N ARG A 325 -13.69 2.93 2.16
CA ARG A 325 -12.29 2.69 1.79
C ARG A 325 -11.62 1.74 2.77
N ASN A 326 -11.81 1.96 4.07
CA ASN A 326 -11.21 1.12 5.11
C ASN A 326 -11.76 -0.32 5.05
N GLN A 327 -13.07 -0.48 4.89
CA GLN A 327 -13.70 -1.80 4.71
C GLN A 327 -13.19 -2.54 3.46
N ARG A 328 -13.02 -1.83 2.33
CA ARG A 328 -12.43 -2.39 1.11
C ARG A 328 -10.97 -2.81 1.31
N GLN A 329 -10.19 -2.00 2.03
CA GLN A 329 -8.80 -2.34 2.37
C GLN A 329 -8.73 -3.57 3.29
N GLU A 330 -9.56 -3.64 4.32
CA GLU A 330 -9.66 -4.83 5.19
C GLU A 330 -10.06 -6.09 4.42
N ALA A 331 -11.05 -5.99 3.52
CA ALA A 331 -11.48 -7.10 2.66
C ALA A 331 -10.34 -7.56 1.73
N ARG A 332 -9.60 -6.62 1.14
CA ARG A 332 -8.43 -6.90 0.30
C ARG A 332 -7.31 -7.57 1.10
N LEU A 333 -7.04 -7.09 2.31
CA LEU A 333 -6.04 -7.67 3.20
C LEU A 333 -6.44 -9.10 3.60
N ARG A 334 -7.72 -9.34 3.93
CA ARG A 334 -8.25 -10.69 4.17
C ARG A 334 -8.07 -11.60 2.95
N MET A 335 -8.39 -11.12 1.74
CA MET A 335 -8.18 -11.89 0.50
C MET A 335 -6.70 -12.24 0.31
N TYR A 336 -5.79 -11.29 0.51
CA TYR A 336 -4.35 -11.54 0.41
C TYR A 336 -3.87 -12.56 1.45
N LEU A 337 -4.35 -12.47 2.69
CA LEU A 337 -4.03 -13.46 3.73
C LEU A 337 -4.50 -14.86 3.34
N VAL A 338 -5.71 -15.02 2.80
CA VAL A 338 -6.21 -16.31 2.30
C VAL A 338 -5.33 -16.83 1.17
N LEU A 339 -5.01 -15.97 0.19
CA LEU A 339 -4.18 -16.34 -0.96
C LEU A 339 -2.77 -16.79 -0.54
N VAL A 340 -2.11 -16.03 0.35
CA VAL A 340 -0.80 -16.39 0.91
C VAL A 340 -0.86 -17.70 1.70
N SER A 341 -1.95 -17.93 2.44
CA SER A 341 -2.13 -19.17 3.22
C SER A 341 -2.26 -20.39 2.30
N VAL A 342 -3.07 -20.29 1.24
CA VAL A 342 -3.23 -21.37 0.25
C VAL A 342 -1.91 -21.64 -0.47
N LEU A 343 -1.20 -20.60 -0.92
CA LEU A 343 0.11 -20.75 -1.55
C LEU A 343 1.11 -21.42 -0.61
N SER A 344 1.12 -21.04 0.67
CA SER A 344 1.99 -21.64 1.68
C SER A 344 1.70 -23.13 1.87
N LEU A 345 0.42 -23.53 1.87
CA LEU A 345 0.02 -24.95 1.94
C LEU A 345 0.45 -25.74 0.69
N ILE A 346 0.30 -25.16 -0.50
CA ILE A 346 0.77 -25.80 -1.75
C ILE A 346 2.28 -25.97 -1.73
N SER A 347 3.02 -24.94 -1.32
CA SER A 347 4.48 -25.00 -1.17
C SER A 347 4.91 -26.05 -0.15
N LEU A 348 4.21 -26.16 0.99
CA LEU A 348 4.45 -27.19 1.99
C LEU A 348 4.22 -28.59 1.41
N PHE A 349 3.11 -28.81 0.70
CA PHE A 349 2.82 -30.10 0.08
C PHE A 349 3.86 -30.47 -0.99
N ALA A 350 4.24 -29.52 -1.85
CA ALA A 350 5.28 -29.73 -2.85
C ALA A 350 6.63 -30.08 -2.19
N PHE A 351 6.99 -29.40 -1.10
CA PHE A 351 8.18 -29.71 -0.32
C PHE A 351 8.15 -31.12 0.26
N LEU A 352 7.04 -31.52 0.90
CA LEU A 352 6.85 -32.88 1.43
C LEU A 352 6.89 -33.93 0.33
N TYR A 353 6.29 -33.64 -0.83
CA TYR A 353 6.32 -34.51 -2.01
C TYR A 353 7.75 -34.71 -2.53
N ILE A 354 8.51 -33.63 -2.71
CA ILE A 354 9.93 -33.68 -3.14
C ILE A 354 10.77 -34.46 -2.13
N TYR A 355 10.56 -34.23 -0.83
CA TYR A 355 11.25 -34.96 0.23
C TYR A 355 10.98 -36.48 0.15
N LYS A 356 9.71 -36.87 -0.02
CA LYS A 356 9.32 -38.28 -0.21
C LYS A 356 9.90 -38.87 -1.49
N GLN A 357 9.90 -38.11 -2.59
CA GLN A 357 10.47 -38.53 -3.87
C GLN A 357 11.99 -38.75 -3.77
N MET A 358 12.72 -37.86 -3.09
CA MET A 358 14.15 -38.04 -2.81
C MET A 358 14.43 -39.31 -1.99
N LYS A 359 13.61 -39.61 -0.97
CA LYS A 359 13.76 -40.84 -0.18
C LYS A 359 13.54 -42.09 -1.03
N ARG A 360 12.50 -42.12 -1.88
CA ARG A 360 12.26 -43.21 -2.84
C ARG A 360 13.40 -43.37 -3.84
N LEU A 361 13.89 -42.26 -4.39
CA LEU A 361 15.01 -42.27 -5.34
C LEU A 361 16.28 -42.83 -4.70
N LYS A 362 16.54 -42.51 -3.42
CA LYS A 362 17.67 -43.07 -2.66
C LYS A 362 17.56 -44.60 -2.53
N GLN A 363 16.38 -45.11 -2.21
CA GLN A 363 16.13 -46.57 -2.12
C GLN A 363 16.27 -47.27 -3.47
N SER A 364 15.71 -46.69 -4.54
CA SER A 364 15.82 -47.26 -5.90
C SER A 364 17.28 -47.29 -6.37
N ARG A 365 18.08 -46.26 -6.07
CA ARG A 365 19.54 -46.27 -6.34
C ARG A 365 20.27 -47.36 -5.57
N GLN A 366 19.89 -47.63 -4.32
CA GLN A 366 20.47 -48.73 -3.54
C GLN A 366 20.13 -50.09 -4.18
N GLN A 367 18.88 -50.33 -4.53
CA GLN A 367 18.46 -51.56 -5.22
C GLN A 367 19.16 -51.74 -6.58
N LEU A 368 19.30 -50.66 -7.35
CA LEU A 368 20.03 -50.69 -8.63
C LEU A 368 21.51 -51.04 -8.42
N ASN A 369 22.15 -50.47 -7.39
CA ASN A 369 23.52 -50.81 -7.03
C ASN A 369 23.66 -52.27 -6.59
N GLU A 370 22.71 -52.78 -5.79
CA GLU A 370 22.70 -54.19 -5.38
C GLU A 370 22.50 -55.13 -6.58
N ALA A 371 21.57 -54.80 -7.49
CA ALA A 371 21.34 -55.58 -8.71
C ALA A 371 22.56 -55.57 -9.64
N ASN A 372 23.20 -54.41 -9.84
CA ASN A 372 24.45 -54.32 -10.59
C ASN A 372 25.57 -55.14 -9.93
N ASN A 373 25.70 -55.10 -8.60
CA ASN A 373 26.69 -55.91 -7.89
C ASN A 373 26.43 -57.42 -8.05
N ARG A 374 25.16 -57.85 -8.01
CA ARG A 374 24.78 -59.26 -8.27
C ARG A 374 25.07 -59.66 -9.72
N LEU A 375 24.74 -58.79 -10.68
CA LEU A 375 25.03 -59.02 -12.09
C LEU A 375 26.53 -59.16 -12.33
N ASN A 376 27.35 -58.28 -11.75
CA ASN A 376 28.81 -58.37 -11.83
C ASN A 376 29.34 -59.70 -11.26
N LYS A 377 28.77 -60.19 -10.14
CA LYS A 377 29.12 -61.52 -9.60
C LYS A 377 28.78 -62.64 -10.58
N HIS A 378 27.57 -62.62 -11.16
CA HIS A 378 27.19 -63.63 -12.15
C HIS A 378 28.07 -63.58 -13.41
N VAL A 379 28.48 -62.41 -13.85
CA VAL A 379 29.44 -62.27 -14.96
C VAL A 379 30.80 -62.89 -14.60
N GLU A 380 31.30 -62.68 -13.38
CA GLU A 380 32.53 -63.33 -12.90
C GLU A 380 32.39 -64.86 -12.81
N GLU A 381 31.28 -65.36 -12.28
CA GLU A 381 30.96 -66.80 -12.22
C GLU A 381 30.89 -67.43 -13.62
N LEU A 382 30.20 -66.76 -14.56
CA LEU A 382 30.12 -67.20 -15.96
C LEU A 382 31.50 -67.25 -16.62
N SER A 383 32.36 -66.25 -16.36
CA SER A 383 33.73 -66.24 -16.88
C SER A 383 34.54 -67.42 -16.35
N LYS A 384 34.43 -67.75 -15.05
CA LYS A 384 35.06 -68.94 -14.46
C LYS A 384 34.52 -70.24 -15.06
N MET A 385 33.20 -70.37 -15.21
CA MET A 385 32.59 -71.54 -15.84
C MET A 385 33.01 -71.70 -17.30
N HIS A 386 33.08 -70.61 -18.08
CA HIS A 386 33.62 -70.66 -19.44
C HIS A 386 35.08 -71.13 -19.47
N GLY A 387 35.91 -70.70 -18.51
CA GLY A 387 37.26 -71.22 -18.35
C GLY A 387 37.29 -72.73 -18.11
N GLN A 388 36.42 -73.24 -17.21
CA GLN A 388 36.30 -74.68 -16.95
C GLN A 388 35.77 -75.47 -18.15
N VAL A 389 34.79 -74.94 -18.88
CA VAL A 389 34.28 -75.58 -20.11
C VAL A 389 35.38 -75.64 -21.18
N ALA A 390 36.19 -74.58 -21.32
CA ALA A 390 37.33 -74.60 -22.23
C ALA A 390 38.35 -75.67 -21.84
N GLU A 391 38.68 -75.79 -20.55
CA GLU A 391 39.61 -76.80 -20.03
C GLU A 391 39.08 -78.24 -20.25
N THR A 392 37.82 -78.49 -19.89
CA THR A 392 37.18 -79.80 -20.10
C THR A 392 37.06 -80.17 -21.58
N ASN A 393 36.81 -79.20 -22.47
CA ASN A 393 36.84 -79.45 -23.92
C ASN A 393 38.23 -79.85 -24.42
N VAL A 394 39.30 -79.23 -23.92
CA VAL A 394 40.68 -79.65 -24.23
C VAL A 394 40.91 -81.09 -23.77
N GLN A 395 40.50 -81.43 -22.55
CA GLN A 395 40.60 -82.79 -22.02
C GLN A 395 39.80 -83.82 -22.85
N LEU A 396 38.55 -83.49 -23.23
CA LEU A 396 37.71 -84.33 -24.07
C LEU A 396 38.32 -84.58 -25.45
N THR A 397 38.92 -83.54 -26.04
CA THR A 397 39.58 -83.65 -27.35
C THR A 397 40.78 -84.59 -27.27
N SER A 398 41.61 -84.44 -26.23
CA SER A 398 42.74 -85.35 -25.95
C SER A 398 42.29 -86.79 -25.71
N LEU A 399 41.22 -87.00 -24.93
CA LEU A 399 40.68 -88.33 -24.66
C LEU A 399 40.10 -88.99 -25.93
N ASN A 400 39.43 -88.23 -26.78
CA ASN A 400 38.94 -88.71 -28.07
C ASN A 400 40.10 -89.14 -28.99
N GLU A 401 41.21 -88.40 -28.97
CA GLU A 401 42.42 -88.75 -29.74
C GLU A 401 43.02 -90.07 -29.24
N GLN A 402 43.17 -90.24 -27.92
CA GLN A 402 43.62 -91.50 -27.32
C GLN A 402 42.69 -92.69 -27.64
N LEU A 403 41.38 -92.48 -27.59
CA LEU A 403 40.39 -93.50 -27.98
C LEU A 403 40.56 -93.90 -29.43
N ARG A 404 40.76 -92.93 -30.33
CA ARG A 404 40.96 -93.18 -31.76
C ARG A 404 42.22 -93.99 -32.01
N ASP A 405 43.32 -93.67 -31.33
CA ASP A 405 44.57 -94.43 -31.43
C ASP A 405 44.41 -95.86 -30.92
N THR A 406 43.77 -96.05 -29.76
CA THR A 406 43.49 -97.37 -29.20
C THR A 406 42.62 -98.21 -30.14
N ASN A 407 41.61 -97.59 -30.76
CA ASN A 407 40.71 -98.26 -31.70
C ASN A 407 41.45 -98.67 -32.99
N ASN A 408 42.40 -97.85 -33.48
CA ASN A 408 43.26 -98.22 -34.60
C ASN A 408 44.15 -99.43 -34.28
N GLN A 409 44.77 -99.46 -33.09
CA GLN A 409 45.57 -100.60 -32.64
C GLN A 409 44.75 -101.90 -32.53
N LEU A 410 43.52 -101.81 -32.00
CA LEU A 410 42.59 -102.94 -31.95
C LEU A 410 42.23 -103.45 -33.34
N ARG A 411 41.98 -102.54 -34.29
CA ARG A 411 41.69 -102.91 -35.68
C ARG A 411 42.86 -103.64 -36.33
N GLU A 412 44.09 -103.16 -36.12
CA GLU A 412 45.31 -103.80 -36.60
C GLU A 412 45.50 -105.20 -35.98
N SER A 413 45.25 -105.33 -34.67
CA SER A 413 45.28 -106.63 -33.98
C SER A 413 44.25 -107.63 -34.54
N ASN A 414 43.03 -107.16 -34.84
CA ASN A 414 41.99 -108.00 -35.45
C ASN A 414 42.37 -108.46 -36.86
N TYR A 415 42.95 -107.57 -37.67
CA TYR A 415 43.43 -107.91 -39.01
C TYR A 415 44.48 -109.04 -38.97
N VAL A 416 45.46 -108.94 -38.07
CA VAL A 416 46.47 -109.99 -37.86
C VAL A 416 45.84 -111.31 -37.45
N LYS A 417 44.82 -111.28 -36.57
CA LYS A 417 44.10 -112.51 -36.16
C LYS A 417 43.34 -113.15 -37.32
N GLU A 418 42.68 -112.37 -38.17
CA GLU A 418 41.96 -112.89 -39.34
C GLU A 418 42.91 -113.55 -40.34
N GLU A 419 44.07 -112.95 -40.60
CA GLU A 419 45.08 -113.52 -41.48
C GLU A 419 45.63 -114.86 -40.95
N TYR A 420 45.81 -114.95 -39.62
CA TYR A 420 46.19 -116.19 -38.95
C TYR A 420 45.12 -117.28 -39.02
N ILE A 421 43.84 -116.91 -38.86
CA ILE A 421 42.69 -117.83 -39.03
C ILE A 421 42.66 -118.37 -40.46
N GLY A 422 42.81 -117.49 -41.47
CA GLY A 422 42.86 -117.89 -42.88
C GLY A 422 43.99 -118.88 -43.18
N TYR A 423 45.17 -118.65 -42.59
CA TYR A 423 46.32 -119.55 -42.72
C TYR A 423 46.06 -120.96 -42.16
N VAL A 424 45.45 -121.06 -40.97
CA VAL A 424 45.12 -122.36 -40.35
C VAL A 424 44.10 -123.13 -41.19
N PHE A 425 43.05 -122.47 -41.68
CA PHE A 425 42.03 -123.12 -42.52
C PHE A 425 42.61 -123.68 -43.83
N SER A 426 43.59 -122.99 -44.43
CA SER A 426 44.31 -123.47 -45.62
C SER A 426 45.04 -124.79 -45.36
N ILE A 427 45.74 -124.91 -44.23
CA ILE A 427 46.46 -126.12 -43.84
C ILE A 427 45.50 -127.30 -43.64
N CYS A 428 44.39 -127.08 -42.91
CA CYS A 428 43.40 -128.13 -42.67
C CYS A 428 42.76 -128.63 -43.98
N SER A 429 42.42 -127.73 -44.91
CA SER A 429 41.80 -128.07 -46.19
C SER A 429 42.71 -128.96 -47.07
N ASN A 430 44.01 -128.65 -47.09
CA ASN A 430 44.99 -129.41 -47.85
C ASN A 430 45.18 -130.84 -47.29
N TYR A 431 45.16 -130.98 -45.97
CA TYR A 431 45.28 -132.28 -45.30
C TYR A 431 44.06 -133.18 -45.52
N ILE A 432 42.85 -132.60 -45.44
CA ILE A 432 41.58 -133.31 -45.72
C ILE A 432 41.56 -133.82 -47.16
N SER A 433 42.03 -133.01 -48.11
CA SER A 433 42.04 -133.37 -49.54
C SER A 433 42.92 -134.58 -49.81
N LYS A 434 44.11 -134.66 -49.19
CA LYS A 434 45.01 -135.83 -49.30
C LYS A 434 44.41 -137.10 -48.71
N LEU A 435 43.72 -137.00 -47.57
CA LEU A 435 43.07 -138.17 -46.94
C LEU A 435 41.91 -138.71 -47.78
N ASP A 436 41.13 -137.84 -48.42
CA ASP A 436 40.01 -138.27 -49.27
C ASP A 436 40.49 -138.95 -50.56
N GLU A 437 41.59 -138.45 -51.15
CA GLU A 437 42.25 -139.07 -52.31
C GLU A 437 42.78 -140.47 -51.98
N TYR A 438 43.43 -140.61 -50.82
CA TYR A 438 43.92 -141.89 -50.32
C TYR A 438 42.78 -142.90 -50.14
N ARG A 439 41.66 -142.47 -49.55
CA ARG A 439 40.47 -143.30 -49.33
C ARG A 439 39.82 -143.76 -50.64
N LYS A 440 39.71 -142.87 -51.63
CA LYS A 440 39.17 -143.20 -52.96
C LYS A 440 40.03 -144.22 -53.72
N ASN A 441 41.35 -144.13 -53.58
CA ASN A 441 42.28 -145.02 -54.25
C ASN A 441 42.17 -146.47 -53.71
N ILE A 442 42.11 -146.62 -52.38
CA ILE A 442 41.88 -147.93 -51.73
C ILE A 442 40.55 -148.55 -52.16
N ASN A 443 39.47 -147.77 -52.17
CA ASN A 443 38.14 -148.26 -52.55
C ASN A 443 38.06 -148.73 -54.02
N ARG A 444 38.80 -148.08 -54.93
CA ARG A 444 38.87 -148.53 -56.33
C ARG A 444 39.56 -149.87 -56.47
N LYS A 445 40.69 -150.07 -55.79
CA LYS A 445 41.45 -151.32 -55.88
C LYS A 445 40.68 -152.51 -55.28
N LEU A 446 39.92 -152.29 -54.19
CA LEU A 446 39.05 -153.32 -53.59
C LEU A 446 37.91 -153.78 -54.51
N LYS A 447 37.30 -152.88 -55.30
CA LYS A 447 36.21 -153.24 -56.22
C LYS A 447 36.66 -154.03 -57.46
N ALA A 448 37.93 -153.93 -57.86
CA ALA A 448 38.47 -154.60 -59.05
C ALA A 448 38.96 -156.04 -58.79
N ASN A 449 38.79 -156.56 -57.56
CA ASN A 449 39.25 -157.89 -57.12
C ASN A 449 40.76 -158.14 -57.33
N GLN A 450 41.56 -157.06 -57.43
CA GLN A 450 43.02 -157.05 -57.54
C GLN A 450 43.64 -157.10 -56.14
N LEU A 451 43.38 -158.19 -55.41
CA LEU A 451 43.76 -158.34 -54.00
C LEU A 451 45.27 -158.45 -53.74
N GLU A 452 46.08 -158.72 -54.76
CA GLU A 452 47.55 -158.83 -54.60
C GLU A 452 48.24 -157.45 -54.43
N ASP A 453 47.65 -156.37 -54.96
CA ASP A 453 48.21 -155.02 -54.95
C ASP A 453 47.89 -154.18 -53.70
N VAL A 454 47.11 -154.75 -52.75
CA VAL A 454 46.61 -154.03 -51.56
C VAL A 454 47.48 -154.27 -50.32
N LYS A 455 48.54 -155.07 -50.42
CA LYS A 455 49.51 -155.26 -49.33
C LYS A 455 50.83 -154.55 -49.63
N ALA A 456 50.87 -153.25 -49.33
CA ALA A 456 52.09 -152.51 -49.00
C ALA A 456 51.74 -151.41 -47.98
#